data_AF-A0A9E5BHG2-F1
#
_entry.id   AF-A0A9E5BHG2-F1
#
_cell.length_a   1.000
_cell.length_b   1.000
_cell.length_c   1.000
_cell.angle_alpha   90.00
_cell.angle_beta   90.00
_cell.angle_gamma   90.00
#
_symmetry.space_group_name_H-M   'P 1'
#
loop_
_entity.id
_entity.type
_entity.pdbx_description
1 polymer ?
#
loop_
_entity_poly.entity_id
_entity_poly.type
_entity_poly.pdbx_seq_one_letter_code
_entity_poly.pdbx_strand_id
1 'polypeptide(L)'
;IKWQGNAYFDSNEGDEPIAIPFKDWDWSRAQLSGERTAVIYDVRQRNGVERVLGLIFTPDGRIEYFEPPPRQALPKTGWRIQRQMRNPKDAQLKILETLEDTPFYARSVLSSELLGDMLNSHLFFIKHIHNL
;
A
#
# COMPACT_ATOMS: atom_id res chain seq x y z
N ILE A 1 -14.55 7.91 -26.27
CA ILE A 1 -14.66 7.37 -24.88
C ILE A 1 -14.90 8.53 -23.93
N LYS A 2 -15.86 8.43 -23.01
CA LYS A 2 -16.02 9.33 -21.85
C LYS A 2 -15.84 8.46 -20.61
N TRP A 3 -14.82 8.74 -19.80
CA TRP A 3 -14.56 8.06 -18.53
C TRP A 3 -14.55 9.09 -17.40
N GLN A 4 -15.05 8.70 -16.23
CA GLN A 4 -15.03 9.50 -15.01
C GLN A 4 -14.75 8.57 -13.83
N GLY A 5 -13.79 8.97 -12.98
CA GLY A 5 -13.41 8.21 -11.79
C GLY A 5 -12.14 8.76 -11.16
N ASN A 6 -11.71 8.13 -10.07
CA ASN A 6 -10.44 8.43 -9.42
C ASN A 6 -9.30 7.66 -10.10
N ALA A 7 -8.19 8.33 -10.35
CA ALA A 7 -6.95 7.73 -10.82
C ALA A 7 -5.78 8.21 -9.96
N TYR A 8 -4.64 7.57 -10.12
CA TYR A 8 -3.36 8.09 -9.66
C TYR A 8 -2.30 7.73 -10.70
N PHE A 9 -1.19 8.46 -10.67
CA PHE A 9 -0.02 8.20 -11.47
C PHE A 9 1.18 8.16 -10.54
N ASP A 10 1.98 7.10 -10.63
CA ASP A 10 3.23 6.96 -9.90
C ASP A 10 4.38 6.71 -10.88
N SER A 11 5.57 7.09 -10.45
CA SER A 11 6.82 6.81 -11.15
C SER A 11 7.83 6.30 -10.13
N ASN A 12 8.62 5.32 -10.53
CA ASN A 12 9.64 4.70 -9.70
C ASN A 12 10.97 4.76 -10.46
N GLU A 13 12.04 5.18 -9.79
CA GLU A 13 13.41 5.26 -10.31
C GLU A 13 14.36 4.56 -9.31
N GLY A 14 15.42 3.94 -9.82
CA GLY A 14 16.48 3.39 -9.00
C GLY A 14 17.66 2.91 -9.85
N ASP A 15 18.83 2.80 -9.22
CA ASP A 15 20.09 2.43 -9.87
C ASP A 15 20.24 0.92 -10.11
N GLU A 16 19.34 0.10 -9.57
CA GLU A 16 19.36 -1.36 -9.71
C GLU A 16 17.93 -1.96 -9.79
N PRO A 17 17.78 -3.17 -10.36
CA PRO A 17 16.50 -3.87 -10.36
C PRO A 17 15.97 -4.11 -8.94
N ILE A 18 14.68 -3.80 -8.73
CA ILE A 18 13.95 -4.01 -7.46
C ILE A 18 14.06 -5.45 -6.91
N ALA A 19 14.35 -6.42 -7.78
CA ALA A 19 14.58 -7.82 -7.44
C ALA A 19 15.77 -8.08 -6.52
N ILE A 20 16.78 -7.20 -6.60
CA ILE A 20 18.05 -7.36 -5.93
C ILE A 20 17.91 -6.99 -4.44
N PRO A 21 17.52 -5.76 -4.05
CA PRO A 21 17.50 -5.38 -2.64
C PRO A 21 16.24 -5.83 -1.90
N PHE A 22 15.10 -5.95 -2.59
CA PHE A 22 13.80 -6.11 -1.94
C PHE A 22 13.36 -7.57 -1.83
N LYS A 23 12.78 -7.90 -0.69
CA LYS A 23 12.08 -9.17 -0.45
C LYS A 23 10.62 -9.04 -0.86
N ASP A 24 9.96 -7.99 -0.38
CA ASP A 24 8.57 -7.64 -0.69
C ASP A 24 8.27 -6.21 -0.20
N TRP A 25 7.16 -5.63 -0.68
CA TRP A 25 6.68 -4.33 -0.24
C TRP A 25 5.15 -4.20 -0.33
N ASP A 26 4.61 -3.35 0.55
CA ASP A 26 3.22 -2.91 0.51
C ASP A 26 3.20 -1.43 0.16
N TRP A 27 2.28 -1.07 -0.73
CA TRP A 27 1.95 0.31 -1.01
C TRP A 27 0.46 0.51 -0.80
N SER A 28 0.07 1.52 -0.03
CA SER A 28 -1.34 1.87 0.11
C SER A 28 -1.57 3.34 -0.11
N ARG A 29 -2.71 3.66 -0.72
CA ARG A 29 -3.21 5.02 -0.88
C ARG A 29 -4.64 5.14 -0.38
N ALA A 30 -4.91 6.22 0.34
CA ALA A 30 -6.21 6.58 0.85
C ALA A 30 -6.53 8.03 0.51
N GLN A 31 -7.77 8.30 0.11
CA GLN A 31 -8.28 9.66 0.04
C GLN A 31 -8.68 10.11 1.44
N LEU A 32 -8.17 11.26 1.86
CA LEU A 32 -8.54 11.91 3.11
C LEU A 32 -9.52 13.06 2.86
N SER A 33 -10.07 13.60 3.94
CA SER A 33 -10.81 14.86 3.92
C SER A 33 -9.98 16.02 3.34
N GLY A 34 -10.68 16.95 2.67
CA GLY A 34 -10.07 18.16 2.09
C GLY A 34 -9.16 17.89 0.90
N GLU A 35 -9.50 16.90 0.07
CA GLU A 35 -8.74 16.52 -1.14
C GLU A 35 -7.28 16.09 -0.88
N ARG A 36 -6.95 15.79 0.37
CA ARG A 36 -5.65 15.26 0.75
C ARG A 36 -5.57 13.78 0.41
N THR A 37 -4.36 13.29 0.18
CA THR A 37 -4.11 11.87 -0.10
C THR A 37 -3.05 11.34 0.84
N ALA A 38 -3.37 10.31 1.61
CA ALA A 38 -2.37 9.57 2.36
C ALA A 38 -1.77 8.45 1.50
N VAL A 39 -0.46 8.27 1.61
CA VAL A 39 0.29 7.19 0.95
C VAL A 39 1.22 6.55 1.98
N ILE A 40 1.30 5.23 1.96
CA ILE A 40 2.28 4.48 2.74
C ILE A 40 3.11 3.62 1.78
N TYR A 41 4.43 3.73 1.88
CA TYR A 41 5.37 2.76 1.33
C TYR A 41 5.96 1.97 2.48
N ASP A 42 5.78 0.65 2.49
CA ASP A 42 6.34 -0.26 3.50
C ASP A 42 7.19 -1.32 2.80
N VAL A 43 8.51 -1.16 2.89
CA VAL A 43 9.49 -1.94 2.14
C VAL A 43 10.29 -2.82 3.09
N ARG A 44 10.42 -4.10 2.74
CA ARG A 44 11.27 -5.06 3.47
C ARG A 44 12.38 -5.56 2.55
N GLN A 45 13.61 -5.29 2.94
CA GLN A 45 14.80 -5.68 2.19
C GLN A 45 15.29 -7.08 2.58
N ARG A 46 16.06 -7.70 1.69
CA ARG A 46 16.64 -9.04 1.91
C ARG A 46 17.68 -9.07 3.03
N ASN A 47 18.36 -7.96 3.25
CA ASN A 47 19.33 -7.77 4.34
C ASN A 47 18.67 -7.58 5.72
N GLY A 48 17.34 -7.66 5.81
CA GLY A 48 16.58 -7.48 7.05
C GLY A 48 16.27 -6.02 7.39
N VAL A 49 16.76 -5.05 6.61
CA VAL A 49 16.39 -3.64 6.78
C VAL A 49 14.94 -3.45 6.34
N GLU A 50 14.16 -2.80 7.18
CA GLU A 50 12.81 -2.34 6.85
C GLU A 50 12.80 -0.82 6.76
N ARG A 51 12.07 -0.29 5.78
CA ARG A 51 11.81 1.15 5.66
C ARG A 51 10.34 1.40 5.45
N VAL A 52 9.82 2.41 6.14
CA VAL A 52 8.43 2.83 6.00
C VAL A 52 8.38 4.34 5.77
N LEU A 53 7.54 4.78 4.84
CA LEU A 53 7.22 6.18 4.61
C LEU A 53 5.71 6.35 4.78
N GLY A 54 5.29 7.24 5.67
CA GLY A 54 3.91 7.73 5.76
C GLY A 54 3.86 9.16 5.28
N LEU A 55 3.18 9.39 4.15
CA LEU A 55 3.11 10.69 3.48
C LEU A 55 1.65 11.14 3.34
N ILE A 56 1.41 12.43 3.52
CA ILE A 56 0.16 13.11 3.18
C ILE A 56 0.49 14.15 2.12
N PHE A 57 -0.14 14.02 0.95
CA PHE A 57 -0.11 15.01 -0.11
C PHE A 57 -1.31 15.93 0.03
N THR A 58 -1.07 17.23 0.10
CA THR A 58 -2.12 18.24 0.19
C THR A 58 -2.42 18.87 -1.17
N PRO A 59 -3.60 19.46 -1.37
CA PRO A 59 -3.96 20.08 -2.66
C PRO A 59 -3.06 21.24 -3.08
N ASP A 60 -2.38 21.90 -2.12
CA ASP A 60 -1.40 22.96 -2.37
C ASP A 60 0.01 22.42 -2.69
N GLY A 61 0.17 21.10 -2.85
CA GLY A 61 1.42 20.45 -3.24
C GLY A 61 2.41 20.23 -2.10
N ARG A 62 2.05 20.55 -0.84
CA ARG A 62 2.90 20.21 0.32
C ARG A 62 2.85 18.71 0.61
N ILE A 63 3.93 18.25 1.24
CA ILE A 63 4.08 16.88 1.72
C ILE A 63 4.22 16.96 3.24
N GLU A 64 3.32 16.30 3.94
CA GLU A 64 3.37 16.13 5.40
C GLU A 64 3.71 14.68 5.72
N TYR A 65 4.44 14.46 6.81
CA TYR A 65 4.82 13.13 7.26
C TYR A 65 3.93 12.71 8.42
N PHE A 66 3.62 11.42 8.50
CA PHE A 66 2.95 10.84 9.65
C PHE A 66 3.56 9.49 10.01
N GLU A 67 3.43 9.10 11.27
CA GLU A 67 3.89 7.79 11.73
C GLU A 67 2.90 6.70 11.28
N PRO A 68 3.32 5.74 10.42
CA PRO A 68 2.43 4.69 9.98
C PRO A 68 2.03 3.77 11.14
N PRO A 69 0.76 3.33 11.22
CA PRO A 69 0.32 2.39 12.25
C PRO A 69 1.03 1.02 12.16
N PRO A 70 0.83 0.09 13.09
CA PRO A 70 1.39 -1.26 12.97
C PRO A 70 0.88 -2.01 11.74
N ARG A 71 1.60 -3.07 11.34
CA ARG A 71 1.13 -4.01 10.33
C ARG A 71 0.04 -4.91 10.91
N GLN A 72 -1.04 -5.08 10.16
CA GLN A 72 -2.07 -6.07 10.40
C GLN A 72 -2.09 -7.08 9.26
N ALA A 73 -2.15 -8.37 9.61
CA ALA A 73 -2.19 -9.44 8.64
C ALA A 73 -3.54 -9.49 7.92
N LEU A 74 -3.51 -9.82 6.63
CA LEU A 74 -4.68 -10.09 5.81
C LEU A 74 -4.67 -11.56 5.35
N PRO A 75 -5.84 -12.12 4.97
CA PRO A 75 -5.89 -13.43 4.36
C PRO A 75 -4.95 -13.52 3.15
N LYS A 76 -4.36 -14.68 2.91
CA LYS A 76 -3.52 -14.92 1.73
C LYS A 76 -4.33 -14.77 0.43
N THR A 77 -3.64 -14.48 -0.67
CA THR A 77 -4.26 -14.49 -2.01
C THR A 77 -4.43 -15.92 -2.54
N GLY A 78 -5.10 -16.09 -3.70
CA GLY A 78 -5.21 -17.39 -4.38
C GLY A 78 -3.84 -17.98 -4.75
N TRP A 79 -2.87 -17.11 -5.06
CA TRP A 79 -1.47 -17.46 -5.29
C TRP A 79 -0.62 -17.59 -4.01
N ARG A 80 -1.28 -17.68 -2.85
CA ARG A 80 -0.65 -17.87 -1.53
C ARG A 80 0.30 -16.75 -1.12
N ILE A 81 0.18 -15.58 -1.73
CA ILE A 81 0.89 -14.39 -1.30
C ILE A 81 0.38 -13.99 0.09
N GLN A 82 1.30 -13.83 1.05
CA GLN A 82 0.95 -13.30 2.37
C GLN A 82 0.70 -11.81 2.24
N ARG A 83 -0.50 -11.34 2.60
CA ARG A 83 -0.86 -9.92 2.58
C ARG A 83 -0.83 -9.33 3.98
N GLN A 84 -0.58 -8.04 4.05
CA GLN A 84 -0.68 -7.23 5.25
C GLN A 84 -0.92 -5.77 4.85
N MET A 85 -1.38 -4.95 5.79
CA MET A 85 -1.53 -3.50 5.60
C MET A 85 -1.23 -2.78 6.91
N ARG A 86 -0.83 -1.52 6.81
CA ARG A 86 -0.67 -0.62 7.95
C ARG A 86 -2.05 -0.12 8.39
N ASN A 87 -2.47 -0.49 9.60
CA ASN A 87 -3.77 -0.13 10.17
C ASN A 87 -3.69 -0.14 11.72
N PRO A 88 -4.35 0.78 12.44
CA PRO A 88 -4.34 0.79 13.91
C PRO A 88 -4.76 -0.56 14.49
N LYS A 89 -4.09 -0.98 15.58
CA LYS A 89 -4.20 -2.35 16.11
C LYS A 89 -5.64 -2.77 16.45
N ASP A 90 -6.42 -1.84 16.98
CA ASP A 90 -7.79 -2.09 17.46
C ASP A 90 -8.85 -1.62 16.45
N ALA A 91 -8.43 -1.16 15.27
CA ALA A 91 -9.32 -0.72 14.19
C ALA A 91 -9.68 -1.86 13.24
N GLN A 92 -10.85 -1.75 12.64
CA GLN A 92 -11.32 -2.72 11.65
C GLN A 92 -10.52 -2.59 10.35
N LEU A 93 -10.04 -3.73 9.84
CA LEU A 93 -9.43 -3.85 8.52
C LEU A 93 -10.17 -4.91 7.72
N LYS A 94 -10.75 -4.53 6.58
CA LYS A 94 -11.58 -5.44 5.78
C LYS A 94 -11.28 -5.28 4.29
N ILE A 95 -11.06 -6.40 3.59
CA ILE A 95 -11.03 -6.42 2.13
C ILE A 95 -12.45 -6.22 1.62
N LEU A 96 -12.65 -5.18 0.82
CA LEU A 96 -13.93 -4.89 0.15
C LEU A 96 -13.96 -5.55 -1.23
N GLU A 97 -12.86 -5.46 -1.96
CA GLU A 97 -12.75 -5.97 -3.33
C GLU A 97 -11.31 -6.37 -3.65
N THR A 98 -11.12 -7.45 -4.39
CA THR A 98 -9.83 -7.81 -4.99
C THR A 98 -9.88 -7.45 -6.47
N LEU A 99 -9.07 -6.47 -6.87
CA LEU A 99 -9.00 -5.98 -8.25
C LEU A 99 -8.03 -6.80 -9.10
N GLU A 100 -7.02 -7.39 -8.47
CA GLU A 100 -6.02 -8.21 -9.15
C GLU A 100 -5.43 -9.25 -8.18
N ASP A 101 -5.27 -10.48 -8.65
CA ASP A 101 -4.67 -11.61 -7.90
C ASP A 101 -3.80 -12.44 -8.85
N THR A 102 -2.51 -12.13 -8.90
CA THR A 102 -1.52 -12.79 -9.75
C THR A 102 -0.38 -13.37 -8.90
N PRO A 103 0.53 -14.18 -9.47
CA PRO A 103 1.55 -14.89 -8.69
C PRO A 103 2.49 -14.00 -7.87
N PHE A 104 2.74 -12.76 -8.32
CA PHE A 104 3.71 -11.84 -7.69
C PHE A 104 3.08 -10.50 -7.27
N TYR A 105 1.85 -10.24 -7.67
CA TYR A 105 1.18 -8.96 -7.46
C TYR A 105 -0.28 -9.18 -7.09
N ALA A 106 -0.75 -8.43 -6.10
CA ALA A 106 -2.16 -8.39 -5.78
C ALA A 106 -2.58 -6.96 -5.46
N ARG A 107 -3.80 -6.62 -5.86
CA ARG A 107 -4.40 -5.32 -5.61
C ARG A 107 -5.79 -5.50 -5.04
N SER A 108 -6.07 -4.74 -3.98
CA SER A 108 -7.36 -4.80 -3.30
C SER A 108 -7.80 -3.41 -2.86
N VAL A 109 -9.11 -3.22 -2.77
CA VAL A 109 -9.73 -2.12 -2.04
C VAL A 109 -10.05 -2.62 -0.65
N LEU A 110 -9.68 -1.85 0.37
CA LEU A 110 -9.92 -2.17 1.77
C LEU A 110 -10.64 -1.04 2.47
N SER A 111 -11.49 -1.38 3.43
CA SER A 111 -11.88 -0.47 4.50
C SER A 111 -10.81 -0.53 5.58
N SER A 112 -10.26 0.62 5.93
CA SER A 112 -9.16 0.78 6.88
C SER A 112 -9.32 2.09 7.65
N GLU A 113 -8.65 2.20 8.78
CA GLU A 113 -8.53 3.44 9.54
C GLU A 113 -7.15 4.06 9.32
N LEU A 114 -7.12 5.36 9.06
CA LEU A 114 -5.88 6.12 8.99
C LEU A 114 -6.10 7.54 9.53
N LEU A 115 -5.20 8.00 10.39
CA LEU A 115 -5.26 9.35 10.98
C LEU A 115 -6.59 9.63 11.73
N GLY A 116 -7.23 8.58 12.26
CA GLY A 116 -8.51 8.66 12.97
C GLY A 116 -9.74 8.62 12.07
N ASP A 117 -9.57 8.56 10.74
CA ASP A 117 -10.67 8.49 9.78
C ASP A 117 -10.84 7.06 9.23
N MET A 118 -12.08 6.57 9.21
CA MET A 118 -12.46 5.34 8.50
C MET A 118 -12.66 5.64 7.02
N LEU A 119 -11.93 4.93 6.16
CA LEU A 119 -11.85 5.24 4.73
C LEU A 119 -11.63 4.00 3.86
N ASN A 120 -11.77 4.20 2.54
CA ASN A 120 -11.40 3.20 1.55
C ASN A 120 -9.97 3.44 1.08
N SER A 121 -9.13 2.43 1.26
CA SER A 121 -7.75 2.41 0.80
C SER A 121 -7.59 1.47 -0.38
N HIS A 122 -6.85 1.92 -1.39
CA HIS A 122 -6.30 1.02 -2.39
C HIS A 122 -4.97 0.50 -1.88
N LEU A 123 -4.86 -0.83 -1.74
CA LEU A 123 -3.63 -1.51 -1.36
C LEU A 123 -3.09 -2.30 -2.54
N PHE A 124 -1.80 -2.16 -2.71
CA PHE A 124 -0.97 -2.83 -3.68
C PHE A 124 0.03 -3.63 -2.88
N PHE A 125 -0.03 -4.93 -3.06
CA PHE A 125 0.90 -5.86 -2.45
C PHE A 125 1.75 -6.43 -3.56
N ILE A 126 3.07 -6.32 -3.43
CA ILE A 126 3.99 -6.90 -4.41
C ILE A 126 4.96 -7.80 -3.67
N LYS A 127 4.95 -9.07 -4.07
CA LYS A 127 5.92 -10.05 -3.58
C LYS A 127 6.97 -10.28 -4.65
N HIS A 128 8.24 -10.14 -4.27
CA HIS A 128 9.28 -10.71 -5.08
C HIS A 128 9.30 -12.23 -4.87
N ILE A 129 9.08 -13.00 -5.94
CA ILE A 129 9.36 -14.43 -5.94
C ILE A 129 10.79 -14.59 -6.45
N HIS A 130 11.69 -15.02 -5.56
CA HIS A 130 12.81 -15.84 -6.00
C HIS A 130 12.27 -17.26 -6.08
N ASN A 131 12.36 -17.89 -7.25
CA ASN A 131 11.95 -19.26 -7.60
C ASN A 131 10.56 -19.38 -8.26
N LEU A 132 10.50 -19.00 -9.54
CA LEU A 132 10.03 -19.92 -10.58
C LEU A 132 11.28 -20.50 -11.27
#